data_AF-A0A7W9HC04-F1
#
_entry.id   AF-A0A7W9HC04-F1
#
_cell.length_a   1.000
_cell.length_b   1.000
_cell.length_c   1.000
_cell.angle_alpha   90.00
_cell.angle_beta   90.00
_cell.angle_gamma   90.00
#
_symmetry.space_group_name_H-M   'P 1'
#
loop_
_entity.id
_entity.type
_entity.pdbx_description
1 polymer ?
#
loop_
_entity_poly.entity_id
_entity_poly.type
_entity_poly.pdbx_seq_one_letter_code
_entity_poly.pdbx_strand_id
1 'polypeptide(L)'
;MSEKGRELLRIGVLGAARITERSLIAPARATGHRLVAVAARDRARAEAFATEHGVERVAGSYAELVADPEVDVVYNPLVSGPTRVAGLRRPANPGLLQRL
;
A
#
# COMPACT_ATOMS: atom_id res chain seq x y z
N MET A 1 -17.53 -13.16 17.11
CA MET A 1 -17.18 -12.08 16.18
C MET A 1 -15.71 -11.73 16.40
N SER A 2 -14.80 -12.34 15.64
CA SER A 2 -13.37 -12.18 15.88
C SER A 2 -12.91 -10.81 15.38
N GLU A 3 -12.52 -9.97 16.32
CA GLU A 3 -11.91 -8.67 16.12
C GLU A 3 -10.61 -8.86 15.32
N LYS A 4 -10.66 -8.73 13.99
CA LYS A 4 -9.48 -8.60 13.10
C LYS A 4 -8.79 -7.24 13.29
N GLY A 5 -8.68 -6.77 14.52
CA GLY A 5 -8.01 -5.54 14.86
C GLY A 5 -6.58 -5.84 15.27
N ARG A 6 -5.61 -5.20 14.58
CA ARG A 6 -4.20 -5.00 14.98
C ARG A 6 -3.11 -5.89 14.37
N GLU A 7 -3.23 -6.35 13.13
CA GLU A 7 -2.00 -6.62 12.36
C GLU A 7 -1.53 -5.31 11.69
N LEU A 8 -0.29 -4.92 11.95
CA LEU A 8 0.31 -3.73 11.36
C LEU A 8 0.59 -4.02 9.88
N LEU A 9 -0.26 -3.50 9.00
CA LEU A 9 -0.13 -3.71 7.57
C LEU A 9 1.06 -2.92 6.99
N ARG A 10 1.75 -3.57 6.04
CA ARG A 10 2.74 -2.94 5.16
C ARG A 10 2.03 -2.53 3.87
N ILE A 11 1.85 -1.23 3.69
CA ILE A 11 1.02 -0.64 2.66
C ILE A 11 1.89 -0.13 1.51
N GLY A 12 1.57 -0.56 0.30
CA GLY A 12 2.06 0.01 -0.95
C GLY A 12 1.08 1.05 -1.51
N VAL A 13 1.59 2.10 -2.15
CA VAL A 13 0.78 3.19 -2.73
C VAL A 13 0.99 3.26 -4.24
N LEU A 14 -0.10 3.17 -5.01
CA LEU A 14 -0.11 3.37 -6.46
C LEU A 14 -0.49 4.81 -6.81
N GLY A 15 0.51 5.66 -6.90
CA GLY A 15 0.39 7.05 -7.34
C GLY A 15 0.64 8.03 -6.20
N ALA A 16 1.16 9.21 -6.56
CA ALA A 16 1.45 10.31 -5.65
C ALA A 16 0.32 11.35 -5.65
N ALA A 17 -0.92 10.90 -5.42
CA ALA A 17 -2.07 11.79 -5.39
C ALA A 17 -2.16 12.55 -4.06
N ARG A 18 -2.49 13.85 -4.10
CA ARG A 18 -2.63 14.69 -2.89
C ARG A 18 -3.72 14.20 -1.94
N ILE A 19 -4.74 13.50 -2.44
CA ILE A 19 -5.82 12.94 -1.61
C ILE A 19 -5.31 11.85 -0.66
N THR A 20 -4.24 11.15 -1.03
CA THR A 20 -3.66 10.02 -0.30
C THR A 20 -3.23 10.40 1.11
N GLU A 21 -2.87 11.65 1.35
CA GLU A 21 -2.48 12.14 2.68
C GLU A 21 -3.60 11.94 3.70
N ARG A 22 -4.79 12.47 3.40
CA ARG A 22 -5.96 12.39 4.29
C ARG A 22 -6.61 11.01 4.28
N SER A 23 -6.63 10.35 3.13
CA SER A 23 -7.36 9.09 2.96
C SER A 23 -6.57 7.86 3.43
N LEU A 24 -5.24 7.94 3.46
CA LEU A 24 -4.39 6.79 3.79
C LEU A 24 -3.32 7.14 4.82
N ILE A 25 -2.53 8.18 4.61
CA ILE A 25 -1.31 8.42 5.42
C ILE A 25 -1.68 8.77 6.86
N ALA A 26 -2.61 9.70 7.07
CA ALA A 26 -3.09 10.07 8.39
C ALA A 26 -3.68 8.87 9.18
N PRO A 27 -4.64 8.08 8.63
CA PRO A 27 -5.16 6.92 9.34
C PRO A 27 -4.10 5.82 9.52
N ALA A 28 -3.24 5.55 8.53
CA ALA A 28 -2.18 4.55 8.66
C ALA A 28 -1.20 4.89 9.79
N ARG A 29 -0.79 6.16 9.92
CA ARG A 29 0.04 6.62 11.04
C ARG A 29 -0.68 6.48 12.38
N ALA A 30 -1.96 6.84 12.45
CA ALA A 30 -2.75 6.75 13.68
C ALA A 30 -2.95 5.30 14.15
N THR A 31 -3.00 4.33 13.24
CA THR A 31 -3.15 2.90 13.56
C THR A 31 -1.83 2.13 13.60
N GLY A 32 -0.70 2.79 13.33
CA GLY A 32 0.64 2.20 13.34
C GLY A 32 1.01 1.39 12.09
N HIS A 33 0.21 1.45 11.02
CA HIS A 33 0.55 0.84 9.74
C HIS A 33 1.74 1.54 9.07
N ARG A 34 2.50 0.79 8.27
CA ARG A 34 3.70 1.28 7.61
C ARG A 34 3.46 1.49 6.13
N LEU A 35 3.93 2.59 5.58
CA LEU A 35 3.98 2.80 4.13
C LEU A 35 5.34 2.33 3.63
N VAL A 36 5.35 1.16 3.01
CA VAL A 36 6.60 0.52 2.61
C VAL A 36 7.03 0.88 1.20
N ALA A 37 6.09 1.07 0.27
CA ALA A 37 6.44 1.36 -1.12
C ALA A 37 5.48 2.35 -1.76
N VAL A 38 6.00 3.17 -2.69
CA VAL A 38 5.19 3.97 -3.61
C VAL A 38 5.69 3.79 -5.03
N ALA A 39 4.76 3.71 -5.98
CA ALA A 39 5.04 3.77 -7.41
C ALA A 39 4.14 4.81 -8.04
N ALA A 40 4.63 5.58 -9.01
CA ALA A 40 3.81 6.49 -9.81
C ALA A 40 4.34 6.51 -11.25
N ARG A 41 3.47 6.88 -12.21
CA ARG A 41 3.89 7.12 -13.61
C ARG A 41 4.99 8.17 -13.74
N ASP A 42 4.99 9.15 -12.85
CA ASP A 42 6.02 10.16 -12.73
C ASP A 42 6.87 9.81 -11.50
N ARG A 43 8.10 9.37 -11.75
CA ARG A 43 9.03 8.95 -10.69
C ARG A 43 9.40 10.09 -9.75
N ALA A 44 9.60 11.31 -10.27
CA ALA A 44 9.97 12.46 -9.44
C ALA A 44 8.86 12.78 -8.44
N ARG A 45 7.59 12.63 -8.85
CA ARG A 45 6.45 12.73 -7.92
C ARG A 45 6.42 11.63 -6.87
N ALA A 46 6.77 10.39 -7.23
CA ALA A 46 6.85 9.31 -6.25
C ALA A 46 7.97 9.53 -5.24
N GLU A 47 9.12 10.06 -5.66
CA GLU A 47 10.25 10.40 -4.79
C GLU A 47 9.92 11.55 -3.84
N ALA A 48 9.30 12.62 -4.36
CA ALA A 48 8.80 13.71 -3.52
C ALA A 48 7.78 13.20 -2.49
N PHE A 49 6.83 12.38 -2.91
CA PHE A 49 5.83 11.77 -2.03
C PHE A 49 6.46 10.88 -0.95
N ALA A 50 7.45 10.06 -1.33
CA ALA A 50 8.16 9.21 -0.39
C ALA A 50 8.89 10.03 0.68
N THR A 51 9.54 11.11 0.26
CA THR A 51 10.26 12.03 1.15
C THR A 51 9.31 12.77 2.10
N GLU A 52 8.20 13.29 1.57
CA GLU A 52 7.21 14.06 2.33
C GLU A 52 6.50 13.20 3.39
N HIS A 53 6.21 11.94 3.06
CA HIS A 53 5.37 11.09 3.89
C HIS A 53 6.11 9.95 4.60
N GLY A 54 7.42 9.81 4.38
CA GLY A 54 8.24 8.78 5.02
C GLY A 54 7.95 7.37 4.48
N VAL A 55 7.76 7.26 3.17
CA VAL A 55 7.63 5.94 2.50
C VAL A 55 9.02 5.37 2.30
N GLU A 56 9.19 4.08 2.64
CA GLU A 56 10.53 3.47 2.72
C GLU A 56 11.22 3.31 1.37
N ARG A 57 10.48 3.07 0.28
CA ARG A 57 11.03 2.87 -1.07
C ARG A 57 10.13 3.39 -2.19
N VAL A 58 10.76 3.75 -3.30
CA VAL A 58 10.10 4.07 -4.57
C VAL A 58 10.32 2.92 -5.55
N ALA A 59 9.24 2.23 -5.92
CA ALA A 59 9.28 1.17 -6.93
C ALA A 59 9.36 1.76 -8.34
N GLY A 60 10.05 1.05 -9.25
CA GLY A 60 10.27 1.51 -10.63
C GLY A 60 9.02 1.41 -11.49
N SER A 61 8.10 0.51 -11.15
CA SER A 61 6.84 0.31 -11.85
C SER A 61 5.71 -0.13 -10.92
N TYR A 62 4.47 -0.03 -11.41
CA TYR A 62 3.31 -0.56 -10.70
C TYR A 62 3.37 -2.08 -10.55
N ALA A 63 3.92 -2.77 -11.55
CA ALA A 63 4.07 -4.23 -11.52
C ALA A 63 5.05 -4.66 -10.42
N GLU A 64 6.19 -3.96 -10.28
CA GLU A 64 7.14 -4.20 -9.19
C GLU A 64 6.49 -4.01 -7.82
N LEU A 65 5.74 -2.92 -7.62
CA LEU A 65 5.07 -2.65 -6.34
C LEU A 65 4.05 -3.72 -5.98
N VAL A 66 3.30 -4.23 -6.96
CA VAL A 66 2.28 -5.28 -6.75
C VAL A 66 2.93 -6.66 -6.52
N ALA A 67 4.09 -6.91 -7.13
CA ALA A 67 4.84 -8.15 -6.96
C ALA A 67 5.67 -8.18 -5.67
N ASP A 68 5.82 -7.05 -4.99
CA ASP A 68 6.66 -6.89 -3.82
C ASP A 68 6.18 -7.76 -2.63
N PRO A 69 6.99 -8.72 -2.13
CA PRO A 69 6.61 -9.59 -1.03
C PRO A 69 6.54 -8.85 0.32
N GLU A 70 7.09 -7.64 0.39
CA GLU A 70 7.01 -6.80 1.58
C GLU A 70 5.76 -5.92 1.61
N VAL A 71 4.93 -5.96 0.58
CA VAL A 71 3.64 -5.25 0.53
C VAL A 71 2.50 -6.22 0.84
N ASP A 72 1.75 -5.93 1.90
CA ASP A 72 0.56 -6.72 2.29
C ASP A 72 -0.68 -6.24 1.55
N VAL A 73 -0.78 -4.93 1.30
CA VAL A 73 -1.93 -4.30 0.65
C VAL A 73 -1.50 -3.12 -0.20
N VAL A 74 -2.21 -2.89 -1.30
CA VAL A 74 -1.95 -1.78 -2.22
C VAL A 74 -3.12 -0.80 -2.21
N TYR A 75 -2.83 0.47 -1.92
CA TYR A 75 -3.78 1.57 -2.03
C TYR A 75 -3.67 2.24 -3.41
N ASN A 76 -4.77 2.26 -4.15
CA ASN A 76 -4.85 2.90 -5.47
C ASN A 76 -5.80 4.11 -5.45
N PRO A 77 -5.28 5.35 -5.28
CA PRO A 77 -6.07 6.59 -5.31
C PRO A 77 -6.60 7.00 -6.70
N LEU A 78 -6.35 6.24 -7.77
CA LEU A 78 -6.94 6.55 -9.08
C LEU A 78 -8.44 6.28 -9.08
N VAL A 79 -9.22 7.35 -9.24
CA VAL A 79 -10.57 7.24 -9.80
C VAL A 79 -10.40 6.89 -11.28
N SER A 80 -10.57 5.63 -11.63
CA SER A 80 -10.62 5.19 -13.03
C SER A 80 -12.05 4.83 -13.39
N GLY A 81 -12.52 5.31 -14.55
CA GLY A 81 -13.68 4.74 -15.25
C GLY A 81 -13.51 3.23 -15.51
N PRO A 82 -14.55 2.55 -16.01
CA PRO A 82 -14.89 1.17 -15.68
C PRO A 82 -13.73 0.20 -15.94
N THR A 83 -12.99 -0.19 -14.89
CA THR A 83 -11.94 -1.21 -14.98
C THR A 83 -12.00 -2.13 -13.76
N ARG A 84 -12.03 -3.43 -14.06
CA ARG A 84 -12.24 -4.56 -13.14
C ARG A 84 -11.10 -4.66 -12.13
N VAL A 85 -11.39 -4.53 -10.84
CA VAL A 85 -10.45 -4.84 -9.76
C VAL A 85 -10.19 -6.35 -9.74
N ALA A 86 -9.00 -6.77 -10.17
CA ALA A 86 -8.47 -8.11 -9.96
C ALA A 86 -7.18 -7.98 -9.14
N GLY A 87 -7.14 -8.62 -7.97
CA GLY A 87 -5.89 -8.73 -7.19
C GLY A 87 -6.03 -8.56 -5.69
N LEU A 88 -7.00 -9.19 -5.03
CA LEU A 88 -6.87 -9.51 -3.61
C LEU A 88 -5.92 -10.71 -3.50
N ARG A 89 -4.61 -10.46 -3.43
CA ARG A 89 -3.63 -11.51 -3.14
C ARG A 89 -3.73 -11.84 -1.65
N ARG A 90 -3.98 -13.12 -1.31
CA ARG A 90 -3.87 -13.58 0.09
C ARG A 90 -2.42 -13.38 0.56
N PRO A 91 -2.19 -12.93 1.80
CA PRO A 91 -0.85 -12.72 2.31
C PRO A 91 -0.06 -14.03 2.24
N ALA A 92 1.16 -13.96 1.70
CA ALA A 92 2.11 -15.06 1.70
C ALA A 92 2.79 -15.14 3.07
N ASN A 93 2.01 -15.51 4.11
CA ASN A 93 2.56 -15.87 5.41
C ASN A 93 2.04 -17.27 5.81
N PRO A 94 2.86 -18.33 5.68
CA PRO A 94 2.45 -19.69 6.00
C PRO A 94 2.19 -19.95 7.49
N GLY A 95 2.48 -18.99 8.39
CA GLY A 95 2.20 -19.10 9.83
C GLY A 95 0.72 -19.00 10.22
N LEU A 96 -0.18 -18.63 9.31
CA LEU A 96 -1.57 -18.31 9.63
C LEU A 96 -2.57 -19.48 9.50
N LEU A 97 -2.10 -20.66 9.08
CA LEU A 97 -2.97 -21.82 8.75
C LEU A 97 -2.95 -22.96 9.78
N GLN A 98 -2.25 -22.81 10.92
CA GLN A 98 -2.09 -23.88 11.92
C GLN A 98 -2.86 -23.66 13.24
N ARG A 99 -3.80 -22.71 13.29
CA ARG A 99 -4.63 -22.46 14.50
C ARG A 99 -6.09 -22.16 14.19
N LEU A 100 -6.70 -23.04 13.39
CA LEU A 100 -8.16 -23.23 13.38
C LEU A 100 -8.46 -24.59 14.00
#